data_AF-A0A9C8NXT5-F1
#
_entry.id   AF-A0A9C8NXT5-F1
#
_cell.length_a   1.000
_cell.length_b   1.000
_cell.length_c   1.000
_cell.angle_alpha   90.00
_cell.angle_beta   90.00
_cell.angle_gamma   90.00
#
_symmetry.space_group_name_H-M   'P 1'
#
loop_
_entity.id
_entity.type
_entity.pdbx_description
1 polymer ?
#
loop_
_entity_poly.entity_id
_entity_poly.type
_entity_poly.pdbx_seq_one_letter_code
_entity_poly.pdbx_strand_id
1 'polypeptide(L)'
;MPKTITDSQLNKMAKMIRDWPEKEVFNWNNICTASRSILGYTPTRQALSRKLMLKNAYQIKKKHRKNALDKVEGVPRPQSMLDAIDKIARLQQENDALRAEVAQMAEIAQRFIYNASIAGLSQQKLMSPLPKARRD
;
A
#
# COMPACT_ATOMS: atom_id res chain seq x y z
N MET A 1 7.13 -25.26 13.98
CA MET A 1 7.40 -24.64 12.66
C MET A 1 6.97 -23.19 12.68
N PRO A 2 7.73 -22.24 12.10
CA PRO A 2 7.27 -20.85 12.00
C PRO A 2 5.96 -20.82 11.21
N LYS A 3 4.89 -20.26 11.80
CA LYS A 3 3.60 -20.13 11.13
C LYS A 3 3.76 -19.17 9.95
N THR A 4 3.55 -19.69 8.74
CA THR A 4 3.59 -18.89 7.52
C THR A 4 2.37 -17.98 7.48
N ILE A 5 2.59 -16.67 7.38
CA ILE A 5 1.51 -15.69 7.19
C ILE A 5 1.01 -15.84 5.76
N THR A 6 -0.28 -16.13 5.60
CA THR A 6 -0.92 -16.31 4.28
C THR A 6 -1.21 -14.97 3.60
N ASP A 7 -1.40 -14.96 2.28
CA ASP A 7 -1.73 -13.74 1.54
C ASP A 7 -3.06 -13.11 2.00
N SER A 8 -4.04 -13.93 2.37
CA SER A 8 -5.29 -13.45 2.97
C SER A 8 -5.05 -12.70 4.28
N GLN A 9 -4.18 -13.22 5.15
CA GLN A 9 -3.78 -12.53 6.38
C GLN A 9 -2.99 -11.26 6.07
N LEU A 10 -2.05 -11.28 5.12
CA LEU A 10 -1.32 -10.09 4.70
C LEU A 10 -2.25 -9.00 4.18
N ASN A 11 -3.27 -9.35 3.40
CA ASN A 11 -4.27 -8.41 2.89
C ASN A 11 -5.10 -7.78 4.02
N LYS A 12 -5.59 -8.58 4.97
CA LYS A 12 -6.32 -8.09 6.15
C LYS A 12 -5.44 -7.14 6.99
N MET A 13 -4.19 -7.51 7.20
CA MET A 13 -3.23 -6.68 7.94
C MET A 13 -2.87 -5.40 7.20
N ALA A 14 -2.68 -5.45 5.88
CA ALA A 14 -2.42 -4.26 5.07
C ALA A 14 -3.60 -3.28 5.12
N LYS A 15 -4.83 -3.80 5.09
CA LYS A 15 -6.05 -2.99 5.28
C LYS A 15 -6.07 -2.35 6.68
N MET A 16 -5.86 -3.14 7.73
CA MET A 16 -5.75 -2.62 9.11
C MET A 16 -4.72 -1.49 9.26
N ILE A 17 -3.56 -1.61 8.61
CA ILE A 17 -2.52 -0.56 8.63
C ILE A 17 -2.98 0.71 7.91
N ARG A 18 -3.66 0.60 6.77
CA ARG A 18 -4.19 1.76 6.02
C ARG A 18 -5.29 2.47 6.80
N ASP A 19 -6.16 1.69 7.42
CA ASP A 19 -7.34 2.16 8.17
C ASP A 19 -7.00 2.52 9.62
N TRP A 20 -5.71 2.57 9.99
CA TRP A 20 -5.28 2.76 11.37
C TRP A 20 -5.88 4.06 11.98
N PRO A 21 -6.51 4.00 13.17
CA PRO A 21 -7.23 5.13 13.76
C PRO A 21 -6.31 6.33 14.02
N GLU A 22 -6.70 7.54 13.61
CA GLU A 22 -5.83 8.72 13.72
C GLU A 22 -5.42 9.09 15.15
N LYS A 23 -6.31 8.81 16.12
CA LYS A 23 -6.06 9.07 17.55
C LYS A 23 -5.05 8.10 18.17
N GLU A 24 -4.81 6.95 17.56
CA GLU A 24 -3.88 5.95 18.08
C GLU A 24 -2.47 6.17 17.56
N VAL A 25 -1.47 5.88 18.41
CA VAL A 25 -0.05 5.98 18.03
C VAL A 25 0.25 4.99 16.91
N PHE A 26 0.67 5.51 15.75
CA PHE A 26 1.02 4.70 14.59
C PHE A 26 2.50 4.33 14.60
N ASN A 27 2.80 3.14 15.12
CA ASN A 27 4.14 2.59 15.15
C ASN A 27 4.10 1.05 14.99
N TRP A 28 5.26 0.45 14.72
CA TRP A 28 5.36 -0.99 14.50
C TRP A 28 4.97 -1.84 15.70
N ASN A 29 5.20 -1.37 16.93
CA ASN A 29 4.85 -2.14 18.13
C ASN A 29 3.33 -2.30 18.25
N ASN A 30 2.59 -1.20 18.04
CA ASN A 30 1.14 -1.22 18.06
C ASN A 30 0.57 -2.06 16.92
N ILE A 31 1.16 -1.98 15.72
CA ILE A 31 0.78 -2.84 14.59
C ILE A 31 0.99 -4.32 14.93
N CYS A 32 2.11 -4.68 15.56
CA CYS A 32 2.35 -6.06 15.99
C CYS A 32 1.30 -6.52 17.00
N THR A 33 0.95 -5.68 17.97
CA THR A 33 -0.11 -5.98 18.95
C THR A 33 -1.47 -6.18 18.27
N ALA A 34 -1.90 -5.25 17.42
CA ALA A 34 -3.18 -5.34 16.72
C ALA A 34 -3.26 -6.53 15.76
N SER A 35 -2.13 -6.92 15.16
CA SER A 35 -2.04 -8.10 14.28
C SER A 35 -2.41 -9.41 14.99
N ARG A 36 -2.39 -9.45 16.32
CA ARG A 36 -2.82 -10.62 17.11
C ARG A 36 -4.26 -11.03 16.79
N SER A 37 -5.14 -10.07 16.53
CA SER A 37 -6.54 -10.35 16.16
C SER A 37 -6.69 -11.09 14.82
N ILE A 38 -5.71 -10.96 13.92
CA ILE A 38 -5.72 -11.57 12.58
C ILE A 38 -4.92 -12.89 12.57
N LEU A 39 -3.80 -12.92 13.27
CA LEU A 39 -2.86 -14.04 13.24
C LEU A 39 -3.06 -15.05 14.39
N GLY A 40 -3.77 -14.66 15.46
CA GLY A 40 -3.87 -15.42 16.70
C GLY A 40 -2.61 -15.38 17.57
N TYR A 41 -1.58 -14.63 17.17
CA TYR A 41 -0.34 -14.41 17.92
C TYR A 41 0.25 -13.03 17.61
N THR A 42 1.14 -12.52 18.48
CA THR A 42 1.85 -11.25 18.22
C THR A 42 3.11 -11.52 17.40
N PRO A 43 3.18 -11.09 16.13
CA PRO A 43 4.38 -11.21 15.32
C PRO A 43 5.45 -10.20 15.78
N THR A 44 6.70 -10.42 15.38
CA THR A 44 7.75 -9.43 15.56
C THR A 44 7.70 -8.36 14.46
N ARG A 45 8.20 -7.15 14.77
CA ARG A 45 8.36 -6.08 13.77
C ARG A 45 9.10 -6.57 12.53
N GLN A 46 10.20 -7.32 12.71
CA GLN A 46 11.00 -7.82 11.61
C GLN A 46 10.22 -8.77 10.70
N ALA A 47 9.36 -9.63 11.28
CA ALA A 47 8.52 -10.53 10.51
C ALA A 47 7.54 -9.78 9.61
N LEU A 48 6.97 -8.67 10.11
CA LEU A 48 6.05 -7.85 9.34
C LEU A 48 6.75 -6.94 8.33
N SER A 49 7.84 -6.26 8.73
CA SER A 49 8.50 -5.25 7.89
C SER A 49 9.25 -5.84 6.69
N ARG A 50 9.58 -7.14 6.72
CA ARG A 50 10.14 -7.86 5.55
C ARG A 50 9.09 -8.14 4.48
N LYS A 51 7.80 -8.14 4.83
CA LYS A 51 6.71 -8.34 3.86
C LYS A 51 6.45 -7.04 3.12
N LEU A 52 6.77 -7.02 1.83
CA LEU A 52 6.71 -5.81 1.00
C LEU A 52 5.35 -5.13 1.05
N MET A 53 4.26 -5.90 1.01
CA MET A 53 2.89 -5.39 1.12
C MET A 53 2.65 -4.59 2.41
N LEU A 54 3.08 -5.13 3.55
CA LEU A 54 2.90 -4.47 4.86
C LEU A 54 3.82 -3.28 5.01
N LYS A 55 5.07 -3.39 4.52
CA LYS A 55 6.02 -2.28 4.49
C LYS A 55 5.48 -1.10 3.68
N ASN A 56 4.91 -1.38 2.50
CA ASN A 56 4.30 -0.36 1.65
C ASN A 56 3.08 0.27 2.32
N ALA A 57 2.17 -0.53 2.89
CA ALA A 57 1.03 -0.01 3.64
C ALA A 57 1.46 0.92 4.79
N TYR A 58 2.50 0.52 5.52
CA TYR A 58 3.06 1.33 6.61
C TYR A 58 3.63 2.66 6.12
N GLN A 59 4.45 2.64 5.07
CA GLN A 59 5.06 3.84 4.50
C GLN A 59 4.02 4.81 3.96
N ILE A 60 2.99 4.29 3.27
CA ILE A 60 1.88 5.09 2.75
C ILE A 60 1.14 5.76 3.91
N LYS A 61 0.68 5.01 4.92
CA LYS A 61 -0.03 5.59 6.08
C LYS A 61 0.85 6.59 6.86
N LYS A 62 2.14 6.30 7.05
CA LYS A 62 3.09 7.23 7.68
C LYS A 62 3.19 8.55 6.91
N LYS A 63 3.29 8.48 5.57
CA LYS A 63 3.31 9.66 4.70
C LYS A 63 1.99 10.42 4.79
N HIS A 64 0.85 9.73 4.79
CA HIS A 64 -0.45 10.36 4.98
C HIS A 64 -0.54 11.12 6.30
N ARG A 65 -0.07 10.55 7.41
CA ARG A 65 -0.07 11.24 8.71
C ARG A 65 0.82 12.47 8.74
N LYS A 66 2.01 12.37 8.16
CA LYS A 66 2.91 13.52 8.04
C LYS A 66 2.26 14.62 7.20
N ASN A 67 1.75 14.27 6.02
CA ASN A 67 1.13 15.21 5.11
C ASN A 67 -0.23 15.73 5.60
N ALA A 68 -0.93 15.01 6.47
CA ALA A 68 -2.18 15.48 7.06
C ALA A 68 -1.92 16.66 8.02
N LEU A 69 -0.82 16.62 8.76
CA LEU A 69 -0.34 17.76 9.55
C LEU A 69 -0.02 18.95 8.63
N ASP A 70 0.71 18.70 7.52
CA ASP A 70 1.11 19.74 6.57
C ASP A 70 -0.07 20.31 5.74
N LYS A 71 -1.14 19.51 5.50
CA LYS A 71 -2.29 19.91 4.68
C LYS A 71 -3.29 20.81 5.43
N VAL A 72 -3.31 20.79 6.76
CA VAL A 72 -4.24 21.64 7.53
C VAL A 72 -3.82 23.12 7.46
N GLU A 73 -2.53 23.41 7.29
CA GLU A 73 -2.01 24.79 7.29
C GLU A 73 -2.05 25.49 5.92
N GLY A 74 -2.28 24.76 4.81
CA GLY A 74 -2.15 25.34 3.46
C GLY A 74 -3.23 24.97 2.44
N VAL A 75 -4.25 24.19 2.81
CA VAL A 75 -5.36 23.89 1.88
C VAL A 75 -6.41 25.00 1.98
N PRO A 76 -6.69 25.73 0.88
CA PRO A 76 -7.76 26.70 0.88
C PRO A 76 -9.06 26.00 1.25
N ARG A 77 -9.74 26.53 2.28
CA ARG A 77 -11.08 26.07 2.63
C ARG A 77 -11.99 26.35 1.43
N PRO A 78 -12.87 25.40 1.05
CA PRO A 78 -13.85 25.68 0.01
C PRO A 78 -14.68 26.90 0.43
N GLN A 79 -14.87 27.84 -0.49
CA GLN A 79 -15.58 29.09 -0.21
C GLN A 79 -17.09 28.86 -0.11
N SER A 80 -17.60 27.81 -0.76
CA SER A 80 -18.99 27.37 -0.67
C SER A 80 -19.14 25.84 -0.61
N MET A 81 -20.35 25.38 -0.27
CA MET A 81 -20.72 23.96 -0.34
C MET A 81 -20.67 23.42 -1.78
N LEU A 82 -21.05 24.24 -2.77
CA LEU A 82 -20.99 23.87 -4.19
C LEU A 82 -19.54 23.61 -4.63
N ASP A 83 -18.59 24.47 -4.24
CA ASP A 83 -17.16 24.26 -4.54
C ASP A 83 -16.62 22.96 -3.93
N ALA A 84 -17.12 22.59 -2.74
CA ALA A 84 -16.75 21.34 -2.09
C ALA A 84 -17.30 20.13 -2.86
N ILE A 85 -18.55 20.19 -3.31
CA ILE A 85 -19.20 19.14 -4.11
C ILE A 85 -18.45 18.95 -5.43
N ASP A 86 -18.16 20.04 -6.15
CA ASP A 86 -17.44 20.00 -7.42
C ASP A 86 -16.03 19.43 -7.26
N LYS A 87 -15.34 19.80 -6.17
CA LYS A 87 -14.02 19.25 -5.85
C LYS A 87 -14.08 17.76 -5.56
N ILE A 88 -15.09 17.29 -4.83
CA ILE A 88 -15.30 15.87 -4.54
C ILE A 88 -15.59 15.11 -5.85
N ALA A 89 -16.47 15.63 -6.70
CA ALA A 89 -16.82 15.01 -7.98
C ALA A 89 -15.58 14.82 -8.88
N ARG A 90 -14.75 15.87 -9.00
CA ARG A 90 -13.48 15.79 -9.75
C ARG A 90 -12.51 14.78 -9.15
N LEU A 91 -12.33 14.78 -7.82
CA LEU A 91 -11.45 13.81 -7.15
C LEU A 91 -11.95 12.37 -7.32
N GLN A 92 -13.27 12.15 -7.33
CA GLN A 92 -13.87 10.85 -7.57
C GLN A 92 -13.60 10.40 -9.02
N GLN A 93 -13.82 11.28 -10.00
CA GLN A 93 -13.53 11.00 -11.41
C GLN A 93 -12.05 10.66 -11.63
N GLU A 94 -11.13 11.42 -11.02
CA GLU A 94 -9.69 11.14 -11.08
C GLU A 94 -9.36 9.79 -10.42
N ASN A 95 -9.99 9.46 -9.29
CA ASN A 95 -9.80 8.17 -8.64
C ASN A 95 -10.25 7.01 -9.52
N ASP A 96 -11.40 7.16 -10.19
CA ASP A 96 -11.96 6.14 -11.06
C ASP A 96 -11.08 5.94 -12.31
N ALA A 97 -10.55 7.03 -12.90
CA ALA A 97 -9.59 6.97 -13.99
C ALA A 97 -8.29 6.26 -13.57
N LEU A 98 -7.70 6.64 -12.43
CA LEU A 98 -6.49 6.00 -11.89
C LEU A 98 -6.72 4.50 -11.61
N ARG A 99 -7.89 4.12 -11.10
CA ARG A 99 -8.24 2.70 -10.89
C ARG A 99 -8.30 1.93 -12.20
N ALA A 100 -8.87 2.53 -13.25
CA ALA A 100 -8.92 1.92 -14.58
C ALA A 100 -7.51 1.73 -15.17
N GLU A 101 -6.65 2.75 -15.08
CA GLU A 101 -5.24 2.66 -15.53
C GLU A 101 -4.46 1.58 -14.76
N VAL A 102 -4.64 1.50 -13.43
CA VAL A 102 -4.02 0.46 -12.61
C VAL A 102 -4.51 -0.94 -13.01
N ALA A 103 -5.79 -1.10 -13.32
CA ALA A 103 -6.33 -2.37 -13.79
C ALA A 103 -5.71 -2.78 -15.13
N GLN A 104 -5.57 -1.84 -16.08
CA GLN A 104 -4.90 -2.09 -17.36
C GLN A 104 -3.42 -2.47 -17.17
N MET A 105 -2.68 -1.75 -16.32
CA MET A 105 -1.29 -2.08 -16.00
C MET A 105 -1.16 -3.48 -15.37
N ALA A 106 -2.10 -3.86 -14.50
CA ALA A 106 -2.13 -5.19 -13.90
C ALA A 106 -2.37 -6.29 -14.95
N GLU A 107 -3.24 -6.05 -15.92
CA GLU A 107 -3.47 -6.98 -17.03
C GLU A 107 -2.20 -7.16 -17.88
N ILE A 108 -1.53 -6.06 -18.24
CA ILE A 108 -0.26 -6.10 -18.99
C ILE A 108 0.80 -6.88 -18.20
N ALA A 109 0.93 -6.61 -16.90
CA ALA A 109 1.85 -7.33 -16.03
C ALA A 109 1.54 -8.84 -16.00
N GLN A 110 0.26 -9.23 -15.95
CA GLN A 110 -0.15 -10.63 -15.99
C GLN A 110 0.24 -11.31 -17.31
N ARG A 111 0.06 -10.63 -18.44
CA ARG A 111 0.49 -11.13 -19.76
C ARG A 111 2.01 -11.32 -19.81
N PHE A 112 2.79 -10.38 -19.28
CA PHE A 112 4.24 -10.52 -19.20
C PHE A 112 4.67 -11.69 -18.32
N ILE A 113 4.06 -11.87 -17.15
CA ILE A 113 4.35 -12.99 -16.24
C ILE A 113 4.03 -14.32 -16.93
N TYR A 114 2.89 -14.42 -17.60
CA TYR A 114 2.48 -15.63 -18.32
C TYR A 114 3.46 -15.97 -19.46
N ASN A 115 3.75 -15.01 -20.35
CA ASN A 115 4.66 -15.23 -21.47
C ASN A 115 6.09 -15.56 -20.99
N ALA A 116 6.57 -14.88 -19.94
CA ALA A 116 7.86 -15.16 -19.34
C ALA A 116 7.94 -16.58 -18.75
N SER A 117 6.85 -17.06 -18.14
CA SER A 117 6.78 -18.42 -17.59
C SER A 117 6.88 -19.48 -18.68
N ILE A 118 6.22 -19.28 -19.83
CA ILE A 118 6.32 -20.16 -21.00
C ILE A 118 7.75 -20.15 -21.57
N ALA A 119 8.42 -19.00 -21.53
CA ALA A 119 9.83 -18.85 -21.90
C ALA A 119 10.83 -19.35 -20.84
N GLY A 120 10.37 -20.00 -19.76
CA GLY A 120 11.22 -20.61 -18.73
C GLY A 120 11.86 -19.60 -17.76
N LEU A 121 11.38 -18.35 -17.70
CA LEU A 121 11.86 -17.36 -16.74
C LEU A 121 11.17 -17.54 -15.39
N SER A 122 11.96 -17.63 -14.31
CA SER A 122 11.44 -17.71 -12.95
C SER A 122 10.95 -16.35 -12.45
N GLN A 123 9.94 -16.35 -11.58
CA GLN A 123 9.46 -15.14 -10.91
C GLN A 123 10.58 -14.40 -10.17
N GLN A 124 11.51 -15.14 -9.54
CA GLN A 124 12.66 -14.55 -8.86
C GLN A 124 13.55 -13.78 -9.83
N LYS A 125 13.77 -14.31 -11.05
CA LYS A 125 14.54 -13.64 -12.09
C LYS A 125 13.82 -12.38 -12.57
N LEU A 126 12.51 -12.45 -12.81
CA LEU A 126 11.69 -11.30 -13.21
C LEU A 126 11.67 -10.18 -12.15
N MET A 127 11.71 -10.55 -10.87
CA MET A 127 11.71 -9.61 -9.74
C MET A 127 13.10 -9.13 -9.34
N SER A 128 14.14 -9.46 -10.11
CA SER A 128 15.50 -9.00 -9.84
C SER A 128 15.54 -7.47 -9.91
N PRO A 129 16.33 -6.81 -9.02
CA PRO A 129 16.49 -5.38 -9.11
C PRO A 129 17.03 -5.01 -10.49
N LEU A 130 16.51 -3.91 -11.05
CA LEU A 130 17.05 -3.37 -12.28
C LEU A 130 18.56 -3.12 -12.12
N PRO A 131 19.40 -3.43 -13.13
CA PRO A 131 20.81 -3.10 -13.10
C PRO A 131 20.96 -1.62 -12.74
N LYS A 132 21.91 -1.29 -11.85
CA LYS A 132 22.25 0.12 -11.63
C LYS A 132 22.66 0.69 -12.99
N ALA A 133 21.93 1.69 -13.46
CA ALA A 133 22.27 2.36 -14.71
C ALA A 133 23.76 2.72 -14.67
N ARG A 134 24.54 2.26 -15.66
CA ARG A 134 25.85 2.86 -15.89
C ARG A 134 25.56 4.32 -16.22
N ARG A 135 26.07 5.21 -15.37
CA ARG A 135 26.24 6.61 -15.71
C ARG A 135 27.65 6.71 -16.26
N ASP A 136 27.78 6.49 -17.55
CA ASP A 136 28.91 6.94 -18.36
C ASP A 136 28.77 8.44 -18.65
#